data_AF-A0A1F9LZE8-F1
#
_entry.id   AF-A0A1F9LZE8-F1
#
_cell.length_a   1.000
_cell.length_b   1.000
_cell.length_c   1.000
_cell.angle_alpha   90.00
_cell.angle_beta   90.00
_cell.angle_gamma   90.00
#
_symmetry.space_group_name_H-M   'P 1'
#
loop_
_entity.id
_entity.type
_entity.pdbx_description
1 polymer ?
#
loop_
_entity_poly.entity_id
_entity_poly.type
_entity_poly.pdbx_seq_one_letter_code
_entity_poly.pdbx_strand_id
1 'polypeptide(L)'
;MEPSANFLLSDLKKAQPISGWEDFWSDGTAFLKTASSAYAQRKNAFTTVILYNIIAMAMEKFVMTSLMCEGKLPYNHTMKDLVEAMDEAFPGAISDLREGLLNLDQYQEICDIDMFKISGPAMEEIPAMLDLASRLRELVEKQLSARKRKRGPHVCFKGEDTFCETGRP
;
A
#
# COMPACT_ATOMS: atom_id res chain seq x y z
N MET A 1 -5.25 -43.04 16.76
CA MET A 1 -4.26 -41.98 17.04
C MET A 1 -4.89 -40.70 16.51
N GLU A 2 -5.64 -40.01 17.38
CA GLU A 2 -6.36 -38.78 17.01
C GLU A 2 -5.34 -37.63 16.85
N PRO A 3 -5.34 -36.87 15.75
CA PRO A 3 -4.51 -35.69 15.65
C PRO A 3 -4.99 -34.66 16.69
N SER A 4 -4.09 -34.24 17.57
CA SER A 4 -4.35 -33.26 18.63
C SER A 4 -4.93 -31.97 18.04
N ALA A 5 -6.02 -31.48 18.63
CA ALA A 5 -6.74 -30.25 18.27
C ALA A 5 -5.83 -29.00 18.15
N ASN A 6 -4.63 -29.02 18.74
CA ASN A 6 -3.62 -27.97 18.58
C ASN A 6 -3.06 -27.85 17.15
N PHE A 7 -3.02 -28.93 16.38
CA PHE A 7 -2.54 -28.92 15.00
C PHE A 7 -3.54 -28.25 14.04
N LEU A 8 -4.84 -28.44 14.29
CA LEU A 8 -5.91 -27.82 13.48
C LEU A 8 -6.04 -26.31 13.72
N LEU A 9 -5.76 -25.82 14.94
CA LEU A 9 -5.81 -24.40 15.28
C LEU A 9 -4.63 -23.59 14.74
N SER A 10 -3.47 -24.22 14.50
CA SER A 10 -2.32 -23.55 13.89
C SER A 10 -2.49 -23.28 12.39
N ASP A 11 -3.22 -24.14 11.68
CA ASP A 11 -3.49 -23.99 10.24
C ASP A 11 -4.64 -23.01 9.94
N LEU A 12 -5.55 -22.79 10.89
CA LEU A 12 -6.64 -21.80 10.78
C LEU A 12 -6.17 -20.33 10.90
N LYS A 13 -4.89 -20.07 11.21
CA LYS A 13 -4.40 -18.74 11.65
C LYS A 13 -3.52 -17.97 10.67
N LYS A 14 -3.59 -18.24 9.36
CA LYS A 14 -3.04 -17.32 8.36
C LYS A 14 -4.14 -16.88 7.43
N ALA A 15 -4.57 -15.63 7.61
CA ALA A 15 -5.50 -14.99 6.71
C ALA A 15 -4.94 -15.04 5.28
N GLN A 16 -5.77 -15.47 4.34
CA GLN A 16 -5.40 -15.51 2.94
C GLN A 16 -5.33 -14.07 2.39
N PRO A 17 -4.49 -13.81 1.37
CA PRO A 17 -4.49 -12.53 0.71
C PRO A 17 -5.89 -12.20 0.19
N ILE A 18 -6.31 -10.95 0.33
CA ILE A 18 -7.51 -10.43 -0.32
C ILE A 18 -7.17 -10.20 -1.79
N SER A 19 -7.98 -10.72 -2.70
CA SER A 19 -7.81 -10.55 -4.15
C SER A 19 -7.84 -9.07 -4.57
N GLY A 20 -7.12 -8.71 -5.64
CA GLY A 20 -7.10 -7.34 -6.16
C GLY A 20 -6.09 -6.42 -5.47
N TRP A 21 -5.25 -6.95 -4.57
CA TRP A 21 -4.17 -6.16 -3.95
C TRP A 21 -3.15 -5.65 -4.98
N GLU A 22 -3.01 -6.36 -6.10
CA GLU A 22 -2.16 -6.00 -7.24
C GLU A 22 -2.62 -4.69 -7.90
N ASP A 23 -3.93 -4.46 -7.97
CA ASP A 23 -4.51 -3.23 -8.53
C ASP A 23 -4.15 -2.04 -7.64
N PHE A 24 -4.24 -2.20 -6.32
CA PHE A 24 -3.77 -1.19 -5.37
C PHE A 24 -2.28 -0.88 -5.55
N TRP A 25 -1.44 -1.91 -5.76
CA TRP A 25 -0.02 -1.70 -5.99
C TRP A 25 0.24 -0.91 -7.28
N SER A 26 -0.46 -1.28 -8.35
CA SER A 26 -0.39 -0.62 -9.65
C SER A 26 -0.82 0.84 -9.56
N ASP A 27 -1.98 1.10 -8.95
CA ASP A 27 -2.53 2.43 -8.77
C ASP A 27 -1.62 3.33 -7.94
N GLY A 28 -1.14 2.83 -6.79
CA GLY A 28 -0.22 3.59 -5.93
C GLY A 28 1.06 3.98 -6.66
N THR A 29 1.61 3.06 -7.46
CA THR A 29 2.78 3.32 -8.30
C THR A 29 2.48 4.38 -9.38
N ALA A 30 1.31 4.31 -10.01
CA ALA A 30 0.89 5.26 -11.03
C ALA A 30 0.69 6.67 -10.44
N PHE A 31 0.05 6.78 -9.27
CA PHE A 31 -0.12 8.04 -8.56
C PHE A 31 1.22 8.67 -8.15
N LEU A 32 2.11 7.90 -7.52
CA LEU A 32 3.43 8.40 -7.14
C LEU A 32 4.23 8.88 -8.36
N LYS A 33 4.22 8.10 -9.45
CA LYS A 33 4.87 8.48 -10.71
C LYS A 33 4.29 9.79 -11.28
N THR A 34 2.98 9.93 -11.23
CA THR A 34 2.27 11.12 -11.72
C THR A 34 2.66 12.35 -10.92
N ALA A 35 2.57 12.30 -9.59
CA ALA A 35 2.95 13.40 -8.70
C ALA A 35 4.43 13.79 -8.87
N SER A 36 5.32 12.79 -8.91
CA SER A 36 6.77 13.00 -9.07
C SER A 36 7.09 13.67 -10.41
N SER A 37 6.47 13.20 -11.49
CA SER A 37 6.69 13.76 -12.84
C SER A 37 6.12 15.17 -12.95
N ALA A 38 4.93 15.43 -12.40
CA ALA A 38 4.29 16.73 -12.42
C ALA A 38 5.11 17.78 -11.64
N TYR A 39 5.60 17.41 -10.46
CA TYR A 39 6.47 18.26 -9.63
C TYR A 39 7.79 18.57 -10.35
N ALA A 40 8.50 17.54 -10.83
CA ALA A 40 9.79 17.72 -11.52
C ALA A 40 9.68 18.58 -12.79
N GLN A 41 8.58 18.44 -13.53
CA GLN A 41 8.33 19.22 -14.75
C GLN A 41 7.66 20.57 -14.48
N ARG A 42 7.42 20.93 -13.21
CA ARG A 42 6.78 22.19 -12.79
C ARG A 42 5.47 22.46 -13.56
N LYS A 43 4.61 21.43 -13.66
CA LYS A 43 3.35 21.54 -14.39
C LYS A 43 2.38 22.45 -13.64
N ASN A 44 2.06 23.62 -14.21
CA ASN A 44 1.16 24.61 -13.59
C ASN A 44 -0.24 24.06 -13.25
N ALA A 45 -0.72 23.04 -13.96
CA ALA A 45 -2.01 22.40 -13.68
C ALA A 45 -2.02 21.60 -12.36
N PHE A 46 -0.84 21.26 -11.81
CA PHE A 46 -0.69 20.53 -10.56
C PHE A 46 -0.35 21.50 -9.44
N THR A 47 -1.38 22.07 -8.84
CA THR A 47 -1.25 22.89 -7.63
C THR A 47 -0.73 22.05 -6.45
N THR A 48 -0.26 22.69 -5.39
CA THR A 48 0.23 21.98 -4.20
C THR A 48 -0.85 21.10 -3.57
N VAL A 49 -2.11 21.55 -3.57
CA VAL A 49 -3.28 20.77 -3.13
C VAL A 49 -3.47 19.52 -4.00
N ILE A 50 -3.36 19.64 -5.32
CA ILE A 50 -3.48 18.50 -6.25
C ILE A 50 -2.33 17.51 -6.04
N LEU A 51 -1.10 18.01 -5.92
CA LEU A 51 0.07 17.17 -5.67
C LEU A 51 -0.07 16.41 -4.36
N TYR A 52 -0.43 17.10 -3.27
CA TYR A 52 -0.70 16.50 -1.98
C TYR A 52 -1.74 15.38 -2.07
N ASN A 53 -2.90 15.63 -2.70
CA ASN A 53 -3.94 14.62 -2.81
C ASN A 53 -3.49 13.39 -3.61
N ILE A 54 -2.75 13.58 -4.70
CA ILE A 54 -2.21 12.45 -5.49
C ILE A 54 -1.18 11.66 -4.68
N ILE A 55 -0.34 12.35 -3.89
CA ILE A 55 0.64 11.71 -3.01
C ILE A 55 -0.06 10.91 -1.90
N ALA A 56 -1.08 11.49 -1.26
CA ALA A 56 -1.88 10.81 -0.24
C ALA A 56 -2.56 9.56 -0.80
N MET A 57 -3.17 9.65 -1.99
CA MET A 57 -3.73 8.48 -2.69
C MET A 57 -2.67 7.41 -2.94
N ALA A 58 -1.45 7.79 -3.36
CA ALA A 58 -0.38 6.82 -3.54
C ALA A 58 -0.04 6.06 -2.25
N MET A 59 0.07 6.78 -1.12
CA MET A 59 0.38 6.20 0.18
C MET A 59 -0.74 5.27 0.69
N GLU A 60 -2.00 5.70 0.58
CA GLU A 60 -3.16 4.87 0.91
C GLU A 60 -3.11 3.56 0.12
N LYS A 61 -2.88 3.64 -1.19
CA LYS A 61 -2.80 2.46 -2.05
C LYS A 61 -1.67 1.51 -1.63
N PHE A 62 -0.50 2.03 -1.25
CA PHE A 62 0.58 1.20 -0.74
C PHE A 62 0.25 0.51 0.59
N VAL A 63 -0.37 1.23 1.55
CA VAL A 63 -0.81 0.64 2.81
C VAL A 63 -1.84 -0.48 2.56
N MET A 64 -2.83 -0.20 1.71
CA MET A 64 -3.86 -1.17 1.34
C MET A 64 -3.24 -2.41 0.68
N THR A 65 -2.25 -2.25 -0.21
CA THR A 65 -1.50 -3.39 -0.78
C THR A 65 -0.91 -4.28 0.31
N SER A 66 -0.24 -3.70 1.31
CA SER A 66 0.36 -4.46 2.41
C SER A 66 -0.69 -5.17 3.27
N LEU A 67 -1.75 -4.47 3.68
CA LEU A 67 -2.81 -5.03 4.52
C LEU A 67 -3.57 -6.14 3.79
N MET A 68 -3.98 -5.91 2.55
CA MET A 68 -4.69 -6.90 1.73
C MET A 68 -3.82 -8.13 1.46
N CYS A 69 -2.51 -7.95 1.26
CA CYS A 69 -1.59 -9.08 1.18
C CYS A 69 -1.67 -9.96 2.42
N GLU A 70 -1.73 -9.39 3.62
CA GLU A 70 -1.85 -10.12 4.88
C GLU A 70 -3.29 -10.50 5.26
N GLY A 71 -4.26 -10.32 4.36
CA GLY A 71 -5.64 -10.70 4.61
C GLY A 71 -6.37 -9.76 5.58
N LYS A 72 -5.89 -8.52 5.70
CA LYS A 72 -6.40 -7.49 6.62
C LYS A 72 -6.94 -6.28 5.85
N LEU A 73 -7.81 -5.54 6.51
CA LEU A 73 -8.34 -4.25 6.04
C LEU A 73 -8.31 -3.26 7.20
N PRO A 74 -8.08 -1.96 6.92
CA PRO A 74 -8.21 -0.93 7.93
C PRO A 74 -9.68 -0.68 8.27
N TYR A 75 -9.95 0.01 9.38
CA TYR A 75 -11.32 0.41 9.74
C TYR A 75 -11.87 1.48 8.79
N ASN A 76 -11.01 2.42 8.37
CA ASN A 76 -11.31 3.49 7.44
C ASN A 76 -10.06 3.85 6.62
N HIS A 77 -10.21 4.76 5.66
CA HIS A 77 -9.13 5.19 4.77
C HIS A 77 -8.48 6.52 5.20
N THR A 78 -8.66 6.93 6.47
CA THR A 78 -7.91 8.06 7.02
C THR A 78 -6.45 7.66 7.25
N MET A 79 -5.49 8.59 7.17
CA MET A 79 -4.09 8.21 7.33
C MET A 79 -3.80 7.67 8.73
N LYS A 80 -4.46 8.23 9.74
CA LYS A 80 -4.49 7.66 11.10
C LYS A 80 -4.93 6.20 11.14
N ASP A 81 -6.09 5.85 10.59
CA ASP A 81 -6.60 4.47 10.63
C ASP A 81 -5.70 3.51 9.85
N LEU A 82 -5.10 3.98 8.75
CA LEU A 82 -4.13 3.24 7.95
C LEU A 82 -2.83 2.96 8.72
N VAL A 83 -2.31 3.96 9.44
CA VAL A 83 -1.14 3.82 10.32
C VAL A 83 -1.40 2.83 11.45
N GLU A 84 -2.55 2.95 12.12
CA GLU A 84 -2.95 2.02 13.19
C GLU A 84 -3.05 0.59 12.66
N ALA A 85 -3.71 0.38 11.51
CA ALA A 85 -3.81 -0.94 10.89
C ALA A 85 -2.43 -1.52 10.50
N MET A 86 -1.50 -0.68 10.04
CA MET A 86 -0.13 -1.08 9.73
C MET A 86 0.67 -1.47 10.98
N ASP A 87 0.54 -0.72 12.07
CA ASP A 87 1.19 -1.04 13.35
C ASP A 87 0.66 -2.37 13.93
N GLU A 88 -0.64 -2.65 13.78
CA GLU A 88 -1.25 -3.93 14.17
C GLU A 88 -0.83 -5.09 13.26
N ALA A 89 -0.69 -4.84 11.95
CA ALA A 89 -0.34 -5.86 10.98
C ALA A 89 1.14 -6.19 10.96
N PHE A 90 1.98 -5.17 11.15
CA PHE A 90 3.43 -5.24 11.03
C PHE A 90 4.08 -4.41 12.15
N PRO A 91 4.07 -4.90 13.41
CA PRO A 91 4.59 -4.14 14.53
C PRO A 91 6.02 -3.62 14.29
N GLY A 92 6.18 -2.31 14.36
CA GLY A 92 7.47 -1.61 14.19
C GLY A 92 7.94 -1.42 12.74
N ALA A 93 7.18 -1.88 11.74
CA ALA A 93 7.61 -1.78 10.34
C ALA A 93 7.59 -0.35 9.79
N ILE A 94 6.74 0.52 10.34
CA ILE A 94 6.57 1.91 9.87
C ILE A 94 7.05 2.94 10.88
N SER A 95 7.78 2.55 11.94
CA SER A 95 8.14 3.47 13.03
C SER A 95 8.89 4.72 12.55
N ASP A 96 9.70 4.60 11.50
CA ASP A 96 10.45 5.69 10.87
C ASP A 96 9.64 6.55 9.88
N LEU A 97 8.42 6.13 9.55
CA LEU A 97 7.48 6.80 8.65
C LEU A 97 6.25 7.34 9.38
N ARG A 98 5.96 6.83 10.58
CA ARG A 98 4.72 7.02 11.33
C ARG A 98 4.34 8.48 11.51
N GLU A 99 5.26 9.30 12.01
CA GLU A 99 5.01 10.72 12.26
C GLU A 99 4.72 11.46 10.95
N GLY A 100 5.49 11.19 9.89
CA GLY A 100 5.28 11.78 8.57
C GLY A 100 3.91 11.44 8.00
N LEU A 101 3.46 10.19 8.16
CA LEU A 101 2.14 9.74 7.71
C LEU A 101 1.02 10.43 8.50
N LEU A 102 1.10 10.48 9.82
CA LEU A 102 0.10 11.15 10.64
C LEU A 102 0.02 12.65 10.38
N ASN A 103 1.15 13.29 10.06
CA ASN A 103 1.19 14.70 9.70
C ASN A 103 0.50 15.00 8.35
N LEU A 104 0.07 14.01 7.57
CA LEU A 104 -0.72 14.26 6.36
C LEU A 104 -2.17 14.61 6.65
N ASP A 105 -2.72 14.17 7.79
CA ASP A 105 -4.12 14.44 8.16
C ASP A 105 -4.35 15.94 8.43
N GLN A 106 -3.30 16.71 8.76
CA GLN A 106 -3.41 18.16 9.03
C GLN A 106 -3.88 18.99 7.82
N TYR A 107 -3.77 18.45 6.60
CA TYR A 107 -4.17 19.13 5.37
C TYR A 107 -5.60 18.79 4.92
N GLN A 108 -6.26 17.85 5.60
CA GLN A 108 -7.62 17.38 5.30
C GLN A 108 -8.52 17.46 6.54
N GLU A 109 -8.90 18.68 6.95
CA GLU A 109 -9.95 18.90 7.94
C GLU A 109 -11.34 18.74 7.30
N ILE A 110 -11.70 17.51 6.89
CA ILE A 110 -13.00 17.20 6.23
C ILE A 110 -14.12 16.90 7.26
N CYS A 111 -13.79 16.83 8.55
CA CYS A 111 -14.72 16.38 9.60
C CYS A 111 -15.50 17.50 10.31
N ASP A 112 -15.40 18.75 9.86
CA ASP A 112 -16.20 19.84 10.42
C ASP A 112 -17.40 20.14 9.49
N ILE A 113 -18.61 19.93 10.01
CA ILE A 113 -19.89 20.16 9.31
C ILE A 113 -20.11 21.66 9.02
N ASP A 114 -19.53 22.54 9.84
CA ASP A 114 -19.78 23.97 9.80
C ASP A 114 -18.58 24.77 9.22
N MET A 115 -17.37 24.21 9.22
CA MET A 115 -16.13 24.89 8.84
C MET A 115 -15.14 23.97 8.10
N PHE A 116 -15.35 23.75 6.79
CA PHE A 116 -14.35 23.05 5.99
C PHE A 116 -13.15 23.96 5.67
N LYS A 117 -11.97 23.63 6.20
CA LYS A 117 -10.73 24.37 5.92
C LYS A 117 -9.73 23.48 5.18
N ILE A 118 -9.61 23.69 3.86
CA ILE A 118 -8.45 23.19 3.10
C ILE A 118 -7.35 24.23 3.20
N SER A 119 -6.33 23.97 4.01
CA SER A 119 -5.00 24.55 3.80
C SER A 119 -4.17 23.53 3.04
N GLY A 120 -3.84 23.83 1.78
CA GLY A 120 -2.86 23.03 1.04
C GLY A 120 -1.45 23.27 1.59
N PRO A 121 -0.53 22.32 1.40
CA PRO A 121 0.87 22.55 1.74
C PRO A 121 1.49 23.63 0.86
N ALA A 122 2.59 24.19 1.35
CA ALA A 122 3.50 25.01 0.57
C ALA A 122 4.25 24.14 -0.47
N MET A 123 4.74 24.75 -1.53
CA MET A 123 5.41 24.02 -2.61
C MET A 123 6.73 23.39 -2.14
N GLU A 124 7.35 23.99 -1.13
CA GLU A 124 8.58 23.57 -0.48
C GLU A 124 8.40 22.28 0.35
N GLU A 125 7.16 21.95 0.72
CA GLU A 125 6.83 20.75 1.52
C GLU A 125 6.60 19.52 0.62
N ILE A 126 6.26 19.71 -0.65
CA ILE A 126 5.99 18.63 -1.60
C ILE A 126 7.16 17.62 -1.73
N PRO A 127 8.44 18.02 -1.81
CA PRO A 127 9.56 17.09 -1.84
C PRO A 127 9.58 16.11 -0.66
N ALA A 128 9.29 16.59 0.56
CA ALA A 128 9.29 15.74 1.75
C ALA A 128 8.14 14.72 1.70
N MET A 129 6.98 15.11 1.16
CA MET A 129 5.85 14.20 0.96
C MET A 129 6.14 13.14 -0.11
N LEU A 130 6.82 13.52 -1.20
CA LEU A 130 7.26 12.59 -2.24
C LEU A 130 8.30 11.58 -1.71
N ASP A 131 9.26 12.05 -0.90
CA ASP A 131 10.23 11.18 -0.23
C ASP A 131 9.55 10.17 0.69
N LEU A 132 8.63 10.65 1.53
CA LEU A 132 7.84 9.79 2.41
C LEU A 132 7.09 8.70 1.63
N ALA A 133 6.46 9.07 0.50
CA ALA A 133 5.73 8.12 -0.34
C ALA A 133 6.67 7.10 -1.00
N SER A 134 7.86 7.53 -1.43
CA SER A 134 8.87 6.64 -1.99
C SER A 134 9.38 5.64 -0.95
N ARG A 135 9.69 6.09 0.25
CA ARG A 135 10.13 5.23 1.36
C ARG A 135 9.05 4.21 1.75
N LEU A 136 7.78 4.64 1.79
CA LEU A 136 6.67 3.73 2.01
C LEU A 136 6.55 2.69 0.88
N ARG A 137 6.62 3.11 -0.40
CA ARG A 137 6.62 2.17 -1.54
C ARG A 137 7.73 1.12 -1.41
N GLU A 138 8.95 1.54 -1.07
CA GLU A 138 10.08 0.63 -0.90
C GLU A 138 9.89 -0.36 0.26
N LEU A 139 9.28 0.08 1.36
CA LEU A 139 8.89 -0.80 2.46
C LEU A 139 7.92 -1.88 1.97
N VAL A 140 6.86 -1.48 1.27
CA VAL A 140 5.86 -2.41 0.72
C VAL A 140 6.48 -3.36 -0.29
N GLU A 141 7.35 -2.87 -1.18
CA GLU A 141 8.07 -3.71 -2.15
C GLU A 141 8.94 -4.79 -1.49
N LYS A 142 9.63 -4.43 -0.40
CA LYS A 142 10.41 -5.38 0.41
C LYS A 142 9.51 -6.45 1.02
N GLN A 143 8.34 -6.07 1.55
CA GLN A 143 7.36 -7.00 2.11
C GLN A 143 6.83 -7.98 1.03
N LEU A 144 6.44 -7.46 -0.13
CA LEU A 144 5.97 -8.27 -1.27
C LEU A 144 7.05 -9.26 -1.75
N SER A 145 8.29 -8.82 -1.84
CA SER A 145 9.43 -9.64 -2.27
C SER A 145 9.75 -10.76 -1.26
N ALA A 146 9.74 -10.44 0.03
CA ALA A 146 9.94 -11.43 1.10
C ALA A 146 8.85 -12.51 1.08
N ARG A 147 7.62 -12.13 0.72
CA ARG A 147 6.47 -13.05 0.63
C ARG A 147 6.58 -14.01 -0.56
N LYS A 148 6.98 -13.52 -1.73
CA LYS A 148 7.27 -14.35 -2.91
C LYS A 148 8.34 -15.41 -2.60
N ARG A 149 9.38 -15.04 -1.85
CA ARG A 149 10.42 -15.99 -1.40
C ARG A 149 9.89 -17.06 -0.44
N LYS A 150 9.01 -16.69 0.50
CA LYS A 150 8.43 -17.63 1.48
C LYS A 150 7.45 -18.62 0.86
N ARG A 151 6.81 -18.26 -0.25
CA ARG A 151 5.85 -19.14 -0.95
C ARG A 151 6.50 -20.10 -1.96
N GLY A 152 7.82 -20.05 -2.14
CA GLY A 152 8.52 -20.82 -3.19
C GLY A 152 8.01 -20.47 -4.60
N PRO A 153 8.60 -21.02 -5.67
CA PRO A 153 7.98 -20.93 -6.99
C PRO A 153 6.69 -21.76 -6.94
N HIS A 154 5.55 -21.12 -6.69
CA HIS A 154 4.27 -21.75 -6.96
C HIS A 154 4.25 -22.08 -8.45
N VAL A 155 4.23 -23.39 -8.71
CA VAL A 155 3.89 -24.04 -9.96
C VAL A 155 2.76 -23.26 -10.63
N CYS A 156 3.02 -22.76 -11.84
CA CYS A 156 1.96 -22.33 -12.76
C CYS A 156 0.96 -23.49 -12.90
N PHE A 157 -0.16 -23.42 -12.19
CA PHE A 157 -1.35 -24.17 -12.56
C PHE A 157 -1.91 -23.47 -13.81
N LYS A 158 -1.42 -23.89 -14.98
CA LYS A 158 -2.13 -23.66 -16.25
C LYS A 158 -3.33 -24.60 -16.23
N GLY A 159 -4.51 -24.05 -15.93
CA GLY A 159 -5.76 -24.65 -16.36
C GLY A 159 -5.98 -24.33 -17.84
N GLU A 160 -6.48 -25.34 -18.56
CA GLU A 160 -7.07 -25.30 -19.90
C GLU A 160 -6.10 -25.50 -21.09
N ASP A 161 -6.02 -26.78 -21.47
CA ASP A 161 -6.01 -27.30 -22.84
C ASP A 161 -5.21 -26.53 -23.90
N THR A 162 -3.90 -26.74 -23.92
CA THR A 162 -3.14 -26.67 -25.17
C THR A 162 -2.09 -27.76 -25.23
N PHE A 163 -2.33 -28.67 -26.18
CA PHE A 163 -1.46 -29.71 -26.68
C PHE A 163 -0.06 -29.17 -27.01
N CYS A 164 0.97 -29.66 -26.33
CA CYS A 164 2.37 -29.47 -26.72
C CYS A 164 2.97 -30.85 -27.07
N GLU A 165 3.05 -31.10 -28.37
CA GLU A 165 3.88 -32.17 -28.93
C GLU A 165 5.34 -31.94 -28.54
N THR A 166 5.92 -32.94 -27.88
CA THR A 166 7.36 -33.05 -27.69
C THR A 166 8.01 -33.40 -29.03
N GLY A 167 8.73 -32.45 -29.61
CA GLY A 167 9.62 -32.67 -30.75
C GLY A 167 10.94 -31.95 -30.55
N ARG A 168 11.92 -32.64 -29.98
CA ARG A 168 13.35 -32.35 -30.19
C ARG A 168 13.79 -33.15 -31.43
N PRO A 169 14.76 -32.66 -32.23
CA PRO A 169 16.14 -32.44 -31.78
C PRO A 169 16.59 -30.98 -31.76
#